data_AF-A0A661A7Z3-F1
#
_entry.id   AF-A0A661A7Z3-F1
#
_cell.length_a   1.000
_cell.length_b   1.000
_cell.length_c   1.000
_cell.angle_alpha   90.00
_cell.angle_beta   90.00
_cell.angle_gamma   90.00
#
_symmetry.space_group_name_H-M   'P 1'
#
loop_
_entity.id
_entity.type
_entity.pdbx_description
1 polymer ?
#
loop_
_entity_poly.entity_id
_entity_poly.type
_entity_poly.pdbx_seq_one_letter_code
_entity_poly.pdbx_strand_id
1 'polypeptide(L)'
;MDTIGGKEEVAIVYPQEILWSRLEDLNISSNKEFYSFSYRETLYLLSFQDTSCHAIVDSATNPFFFPDGESLLFERGTGIYVYRIRDGTSSEFLDSASFPSIDSAGKYLCFMRDTFSIVMDLETGVEVFKDTSIHYPRISPDGSKVIGLRFSGELAIFDRTTGNLITQINLIGASALCPSRPSFVGNDMVVYRGYSAGSILKAIYLLNLNNKHTHILAKEFVTFN
;
A
#
# COMPACT_ATOMS: atom_id res chain seq x y z
N MET A 1 17.74 -38.86 11.68
CA MET A 1 17.88 -37.39 11.65
C MET A 1 17.49 -36.99 10.25
N ASP A 2 16.21 -36.70 10.06
CA ASP A 2 15.67 -36.30 8.75
C ASP A 2 15.89 -34.80 8.59
N THR A 3 16.65 -34.42 7.57
CA THR A 3 16.83 -33.02 7.18
C THR A 3 15.57 -32.54 6.48
N ILE A 4 14.84 -31.67 7.17
CA ILE A 4 13.67 -30.95 6.66
C ILE A 4 14.13 -29.90 5.65
N GLY A 5 13.51 -29.93 4.46
CA GLY A 5 13.13 -28.75 3.68
C GLY A 5 14.23 -28.05 2.88
N GLY A 6 14.49 -28.53 1.67
CA GLY A 6 15.05 -27.68 0.61
C GLY A 6 14.05 -26.57 0.29
N LYS A 7 14.44 -25.31 0.48
CA LYS A 7 13.68 -24.16 -0.01
C LYS A 7 13.88 -24.10 -1.51
N GLU A 8 12.86 -24.41 -2.29
CA GLU A 8 12.85 -24.06 -3.71
C GLU A 8 12.79 -22.54 -3.83
N GLU A 9 13.88 -21.94 -4.29
CA GLU A 9 13.86 -20.56 -4.77
C GLU A 9 13.16 -20.55 -6.13
N VAL A 10 11.90 -20.12 -6.15
CA VAL A 10 11.17 -19.89 -7.41
C VAL A 10 11.71 -18.61 -8.03
N ALA A 11 12.60 -18.77 -9.02
CA ALA A 11 13.05 -17.67 -9.86
C ALA A 11 11.93 -17.27 -10.82
N ILE A 12 11.17 -16.23 -10.48
CA ILE A 12 10.17 -15.66 -11.38
C ILE A 12 10.92 -14.90 -12.48
N VAL A 13 10.77 -15.34 -13.73
CA VAL A 13 11.36 -14.68 -14.91
C VAL A 13 10.47 -13.50 -15.29
N TYR A 14 10.82 -12.32 -14.80
CA TYR A 14 10.15 -11.07 -15.19
C TYR A 14 10.58 -10.64 -16.59
N PRO A 15 9.77 -9.86 -17.34
CA PRO A 15 10.28 -9.14 -18.49
C PRO A 15 11.51 -8.34 -18.03
N GLN A 16 12.63 -8.47 -18.76
CA GLN A 16 13.99 -8.15 -18.31
C GLN A 16 14.27 -6.68 -17.95
N GLU A 17 13.25 -5.83 -17.81
CA GLU A 17 13.36 -4.40 -17.52
C GLU A 17 12.51 -3.91 -16.35
N ILE A 18 11.85 -4.79 -15.57
CA ILE A 18 11.20 -4.33 -14.33
C ILE A 18 12.29 -4.04 -13.29
N LEU A 19 12.68 -2.77 -13.23
CA LEU A 19 13.46 -2.24 -12.13
C LEU A 19 12.59 -2.27 -10.88
N TRP A 20 12.87 -3.21 -9.97
CA TRP A 20 12.21 -3.34 -8.67
C TRP A 20 12.14 -2.02 -7.88
N SER A 21 13.14 -1.15 -8.08
CA SER A 21 13.18 0.20 -7.50
C SER A 21 12.04 1.12 -7.96
N ARG A 22 11.35 0.78 -9.06
CA ARG A 22 10.22 1.52 -9.63
C ARG A 22 8.87 0.84 -9.43
N LEU A 23 8.82 -0.30 -8.73
CA LEU A 23 7.53 -0.91 -8.39
C LEU A 23 6.84 -0.08 -7.32
N GLU A 24 5.62 0.35 -7.63
CA GLU A 24 4.76 1.08 -6.72
C GLU A 24 3.67 0.14 -6.19
N ASP A 25 3.39 0.26 -4.88
CA ASP A 25 2.27 -0.40 -4.19
C ASP A 25 2.10 -1.89 -4.48
N LEU A 26 3.16 -2.67 -4.21
CA LEU A 26 3.03 -4.12 -4.20
C LEU A 26 2.04 -4.54 -3.10
N ASN A 27 0.97 -5.20 -3.50
CA ASN A 27 -0.05 -5.74 -2.61
C ASN A 27 -0.28 -7.23 -2.90
N ILE A 28 -0.67 -7.97 -1.88
CA ILE A 28 -1.01 -9.40 -1.96
C ILE A 28 -2.49 -9.57 -1.61
N SER A 29 -3.17 -10.41 -2.39
CA SER A 29 -4.54 -10.83 -2.14
C SER A 29 -4.67 -11.65 -0.84
N SER A 30 -5.86 -11.63 -0.22
CA SER A 30 -6.14 -12.34 1.03
C SER A 30 -6.03 -13.87 0.89
N ASN A 31 -6.40 -14.40 -0.28
CA ASN A 31 -6.25 -15.81 -0.64
C ASN A 31 -4.81 -16.18 -1.05
N LYS A 32 -3.90 -15.20 -1.18
CA LYS A 32 -2.50 -15.36 -1.58
C LYS A 32 -2.31 -15.93 -2.98
N GLU A 33 -3.32 -15.80 -3.85
CA GLU A 33 -3.25 -16.29 -5.23
C GLU A 33 -2.68 -15.25 -6.18
N PHE A 34 -2.83 -13.97 -5.83
CA PHE A 34 -2.45 -12.84 -6.66
C PHE A 34 -1.56 -11.82 -5.94
N TYR A 35 -0.66 -11.21 -6.70
CA TYR A 35 -0.06 -9.91 -6.40
C TYR A 35 -0.54 -8.86 -7.38
N SER A 36 -0.64 -7.63 -6.91
CA SER A 36 -0.87 -6.46 -7.74
C SER A 36 0.21 -5.42 -7.51
N PHE A 37 0.59 -4.71 -8.56
CA PHE A 37 1.49 -3.56 -8.49
C PHE A 37 1.21 -2.62 -9.64
N SER A 38 1.61 -1.35 -9.52
CA SER A 38 1.60 -0.42 -10.63
C SER A 38 3.02 -0.13 -11.11
N TYR A 39 3.18 -0.04 -12.42
CA TYR A 39 4.42 0.37 -13.08
C TYR A 39 4.09 1.24 -14.29
N ARG A 40 4.65 2.46 -14.33
CA ARG A 40 4.40 3.46 -15.38
C ARG A 40 2.91 3.67 -15.66
N GLU A 41 2.12 3.82 -14.60
CA GLU A 41 0.66 4.00 -14.68
C GLU A 41 -0.10 2.83 -15.32
N THR A 42 0.50 1.66 -15.45
CA THR A 42 -0.22 0.44 -15.79
C THR A 42 -0.30 -0.45 -14.55
N LEU A 43 -1.49 -0.95 -14.28
CA LEU A 43 -1.75 -1.92 -13.25
C LEU A 43 -1.47 -3.33 -13.76
N TYR A 44 -0.65 -4.06 -13.00
CA TYR A 44 -0.31 -5.44 -13.27
C TYR A 44 -0.87 -6.37 -12.21
N LEU A 45 -1.26 -7.57 -12.63
CA LEU A 45 -1.68 -8.68 -11.79
C LEU A 45 -0.77 -9.88 -12.08
N LEU A 46 -0.13 -10.41 -11.04
CA LEU A 46 0.70 -11.60 -11.09
C LEU A 46 -0.04 -12.74 -10.38
N SER A 47 -0.23 -13.86 -11.06
CA SER A 47 -0.82 -15.08 -10.51
C SER A 47 0.27 -16.06 -10.07
N PHE A 48 0.13 -16.65 -8.88
CA PHE A 48 1.06 -17.65 -8.37
C PHE A 48 0.86 -19.04 -8.97
N GLN A 49 -0.36 -19.36 -9.36
CA GLN A 49 -0.72 -20.72 -9.78
C GLN A 49 0.00 -21.11 -11.08
N ASP A 50 0.20 -20.13 -11.95
CA ASP A 50 0.74 -20.28 -13.30
C ASP A 50 1.91 -19.32 -13.58
N THR A 51 2.33 -18.53 -12.58
CA THR A 51 3.41 -17.53 -12.68
C THR A 51 3.17 -16.46 -13.76
N SER A 52 1.91 -16.29 -14.19
CA SER A 52 1.56 -15.35 -15.27
C SER A 52 1.47 -13.91 -14.75
N CYS A 53 1.95 -12.96 -15.55
CA CYS A 53 1.87 -11.53 -15.27
C CYS A 53 1.08 -10.85 -16.37
N HIS A 54 -0.01 -10.20 -16.00
CA HIS A 54 -0.94 -9.54 -16.91
C HIS A 54 -1.00 -8.06 -16.61
N ALA A 55 -0.80 -7.22 -17.63
CA ALA A 55 -1.29 -5.84 -17.59
C ALA A 55 -2.81 -5.90 -17.68
N ILE A 56 -3.51 -5.35 -16.67
CA ILE A 56 -4.97 -5.48 -16.56
C ILE A 56 -5.70 -4.15 -16.76
N VAL A 57 -5.09 -3.02 -16.41
CA VAL A 57 -5.70 -1.69 -16.57
C VAL A 57 -4.62 -0.65 -16.86
N ASP A 58 -4.78 0.12 -17.93
CA ASP A 58 -3.94 1.29 -18.24
C ASP A 58 -4.41 2.54 -17.48
N SER A 59 -3.47 3.48 -17.26
CA SER A 59 -3.66 4.70 -16.48
C SER A 59 -4.16 4.45 -15.05
N ALA A 60 -3.71 3.34 -14.44
CA ALA A 60 -4.12 2.88 -13.12
C ALA A 60 -2.93 2.83 -12.14
N THR A 61 -3.17 3.24 -10.90
CA THR A 61 -2.17 3.28 -9.81
C THR A 61 -2.77 2.90 -8.47
N ASN A 62 -1.93 2.79 -7.44
CA ASN A 62 -2.34 2.54 -6.05
C ASN A 62 -3.28 1.33 -5.87
N PRO A 63 -2.94 0.14 -6.41
CA PRO A 63 -3.78 -1.03 -6.24
C PRO A 63 -3.89 -1.46 -4.77
N PHE A 64 -5.05 -2.00 -4.38
CA PHE A 64 -5.29 -2.57 -3.07
C PHE A 64 -6.37 -3.66 -3.14
N PHE A 65 -6.10 -4.88 -2.67
CA PHE A 65 -7.08 -5.97 -2.76
C PHE A 65 -8.25 -5.77 -1.78
N PHE A 66 -9.45 -6.10 -2.24
CA PHE A 66 -10.56 -6.37 -1.35
C PHE A 66 -10.28 -7.64 -0.53
N PRO A 67 -10.92 -7.78 0.65
CA PRO A 67 -10.80 -9.00 1.46
C PRO A 67 -11.32 -10.27 0.79
N ASP A 68 -12.16 -10.14 -0.23
CA ASP A 68 -12.65 -11.26 -1.04
C ASP A 68 -11.53 -11.99 -1.80
N GLY A 69 -10.38 -11.34 -2.01
CA GLY A 69 -9.25 -11.87 -2.78
C GLY A 69 -9.49 -11.93 -4.30
N GLU A 70 -10.68 -11.58 -4.77
CA GLU A 70 -11.10 -11.62 -6.19
C GLU A 70 -11.34 -10.23 -6.79
N SER A 71 -11.32 -9.18 -5.96
CA SER A 71 -11.51 -7.79 -6.38
C SER A 71 -10.34 -6.92 -5.94
N LEU A 72 -10.08 -5.87 -6.72
CA LEU A 72 -8.98 -4.94 -6.49
C LEU A 72 -9.47 -3.49 -6.62
N LEU A 73 -9.24 -2.67 -5.61
CA LEU A 73 -9.35 -1.23 -5.68
C LEU A 73 -8.13 -0.65 -6.39
N PHE A 74 -8.32 0.38 -7.20
CA PHE A 74 -7.23 1.13 -7.81
C PHE A 74 -7.67 2.55 -8.12
N GLU A 75 -6.70 3.44 -8.28
CA GLU A 75 -6.94 4.81 -8.72
C GLU A 75 -6.80 4.92 -10.24
N ARG A 76 -7.76 5.59 -10.89
CA ARG A 76 -7.70 5.94 -12.31
C ARG A 76 -8.34 7.30 -12.54
N GLY A 77 -7.59 8.23 -13.13
CA GLY A 77 -8.06 9.61 -13.29
C GLY A 77 -8.27 10.27 -11.92
N THR A 78 -9.49 10.73 -11.65
CA THR A 78 -9.85 11.37 -10.38
C THR A 78 -10.56 10.44 -9.40
N GLY A 79 -10.80 9.18 -9.77
CA GLY A 79 -11.63 8.27 -8.99
C GLY A 79 -10.92 7.00 -8.55
N ILE A 80 -11.54 6.32 -7.59
CA ILE A 80 -11.24 4.94 -7.22
C ILE A 80 -12.18 4.03 -7.99
N TYR A 81 -11.64 2.96 -8.54
CA TYR A 81 -12.32 1.94 -9.32
C TYR A 81 -12.16 0.58 -8.66
N VAL A 82 -13.08 -0.34 -8.92
CA VAL A 82 -12.93 -1.77 -8.62
C VAL A 82 -12.66 -2.53 -9.91
N TYR A 83 -11.65 -3.39 -9.91
CA TYR A 83 -11.41 -4.40 -10.93
C TYR A 83 -11.79 -5.77 -10.36
N ARG A 84 -12.59 -6.53 -11.11
CA ARG A 84 -12.95 -7.91 -10.77
C ARG A 84 -12.09 -8.86 -11.58
N ILE A 85 -11.33 -9.71 -10.88
CA ILE A 85 -10.31 -10.56 -11.50
C ILE A 85 -10.95 -11.61 -12.40
N ARG A 86 -12.05 -12.23 -11.94
CA ARG A 86 -12.67 -13.37 -12.64
C ARG A 86 -13.24 -13.00 -14.01
N ASP A 87 -13.87 -11.83 -14.14
CA ASP A 87 -14.53 -11.40 -15.37
C ASP A 87 -13.74 -10.33 -16.15
N GLY A 88 -12.65 -9.82 -15.58
CA GLY A 88 -11.80 -8.80 -16.19
C GLY A 88 -12.48 -7.44 -16.33
N THR A 89 -13.52 -7.17 -15.55
CA THR A 89 -14.28 -5.92 -15.64
C THR A 89 -13.79 -4.88 -14.64
N SER A 90 -13.94 -3.60 -14.99
CA SER A 90 -13.74 -2.50 -14.05
C SER A 90 -14.92 -1.53 -14.05
N SER A 91 -15.20 -0.96 -12.88
CA SER A 91 -16.24 0.05 -12.69
C SER A 91 -15.78 1.09 -11.67
N GLU A 92 -16.25 2.33 -11.81
CA GLU A 92 -16.00 3.37 -10.83
C GLU A 92 -16.66 3.00 -9.50
N PHE A 93 -15.92 3.21 -8.41
CA PHE A 93 -16.35 2.94 -7.04
C PHE A 93 -16.64 4.24 -6.29
N LEU A 94 -15.72 5.19 -6.38
CA LEU A 94 -15.84 6.53 -5.80
C LEU A 94 -15.24 7.56 -6.73
N ASP A 95 -16.00 8.60 -7.04
CA ASP A 95 -15.49 9.78 -7.72
C ASP A 95 -14.68 10.66 -6.75
N SER A 96 -13.74 11.42 -7.31
CA SER A 96 -12.90 12.40 -6.63
C SER A 96 -12.20 11.81 -5.40
N ALA A 97 -11.57 10.64 -5.59
CA ALA A 97 -10.91 9.88 -4.54
C ALA A 97 -9.63 9.22 -5.04
N SER A 98 -8.64 9.06 -4.16
CA SER A 98 -7.32 8.49 -4.46
C SER A 98 -6.75 7.68 -3.29
N PHE A 99 -5.67 6.94 -3.54
CA PHE A 99 -4.94 6.16 -2.53
C PHE A 99 -5.80 5.20 -1.68
N PRO A 100 -6.58 4.28 -2.29
CA PRO A 100 -7.46 3.38 -1.56
C PRO A 100 -6.69 2.44 -0.61
N SER A 101 -7.33 2.11 0.51
CA SER A 101 -7.00 0.96 1.37
C SER A 101 -8.21 0.51 2.15
N ILE A 102 -8.41 -0.78 2.32
CA ILE A 102 -9.57 -1.34 3.02
C ILE A 102 -9.11 -2.23 4.18
N ASP A 103 -9.87 -2.25 5.27
CA ASP A 103 -9.60 -3.14 6.39
C ASP A 103 -9.87 -4.61 6.02
N SER A 104 -9.37 -5.56 6.82
CA SER A 104 -9.51 -7.00 6.50
C SER A 104 -10.94 -7.52 6.60
N ALA A 105 -11.84 -6.78 7.26
CA ALA A 105 -13.26 -7.11 7.30
C ALA A 105 -14.03 -6.58 6.08
N GLY A 106 -13.45 -5.68 5.30
CA GLY A 106 -14.14 -5.06 4.16
C GLY A 106 -15.19 -4.04 4.60
N LYS A 107 -15.08 -3.55 5.82
CA LYS A 107 -16.04 -2.64 6.45
C LYS A 107 -15.64 -1.19 6.28
N TYR A 108 -14.35 -0.89 6.31
CA TYR A 108 -13.86 0.47 6.33
C TYR A 108 -12.92 0.73 5.15
N LEU A 109 -13.30 1.65 4.27
CA LEU A 109 -12.45 2.15 3.19
C LEU A 109 -11.77 3.44 3.64
N CYS A 110 -10.47 3.49 3.50
CA CYS A 110 -9.64 4.65 3.74
C CYS A 110 -9.06 5.18 2.42
N PHE A 111 -9.18 6.48 2.19
CA PHE A 111 -8.82 7.13 0.94
C PHE A 111 -8.54 8.62 1.14
N MET A 112 -7.98 9.27 0.11
CA MET A 112 -7.92 10.73 0.03
C MET A 112 -9.02 11.29 -0.85
N ARG A 113 -9.59 12.43 -0.45
CA ARG A 113 -10.45 13.28 -1.28
C ARG A 113 -10.08 14.73 -0.99
N ASP A 114 -9.79 15.48 -2.04
CA ASP A 114 -9.22 16.82 -1.95
C ASP A 114 -7.98 16.84 -1.05
N THR A 115 -8.03 17.58 0.07
CA THR A 115 -6.96 17.67 1.08
C THR A 115 -7.23 16.80 2.31
N PHE A 116 -8.28 15.98 2.30
CA PHE A 116 -8.69 15.17 3.43
C PHE A 116 -8.28 13.71 3.25
N SER A 117 -7.75 13.13 4.32
CA SER A 117 -7.71 11.68 4.52
C SER A 117 -8.99 11.26 5.23
N ILE A 118 -9.73 10.33 4.64
CA ILE A 118 -11.08 9.93 5.07
C ILE A 118 -11.09 8.42 5.33
N VAL A 119 -11.81 8.00 6.37
CA VAL A 119 -12.30 6.61 6.48
C VAL A 119 -13.82 6.64 6.39
N MET A 120 -14.36 5.84 5.48
CA MET A 120 -15.79 5.63 5.28
C MET A 120 -16.17 4.23 5.73
N ASP A 121 -17.25 4.14 6.50
CA ASP A 121 -17.95 2.88 6.76
C ASP A 121 -18.73 2.49 5.50
N LEU A 122 -18.37 1.38 4.87
CA LEU A 122 -18.92 0.94 3.58
C LEU A 122 -20.35 0.41 3.67
N GLU A 123 -20.81 0.02 4.86
CA GLU A 123 -22.19 -0.44 5.07
C GLU A 123 -23.14 0.77 5.08
N THR A 124 -22.73 1.84 5.76
CA THR A 124 -23.58 3.02 5.99
C THR A 124 -23.28 4.19 5.04
N GLY A 125 -22.12 4.19 4.39
CA GLY A 125 -21.62 5.29 3.57
C GLY A 125 -21.15 6.52 4.38
N VAL A 126 -21.04 6.41 5.71
CA VAL A 126 -20.72 7.53 6.59
C VAL A 126 -19.20 7.70 6.76
N GLU A 127 -18.71 8.94 6.71
CA GLU A 127 -17.34 9.29 7.09
C GLU A 127 -17.17 9.12 8.63
N VAL A 128 -16.36 8.17 9.06
CA VAL A 128 -16.10 7.86 10.47
C VAL A 128 -14.74 8.37 10.97
N PHE A 129 -13.89 8.82 10.06
CA PHE A 129 -12.64 9.53 10.35
C PHE A 129 -12.35 10.53 9.25
N LYS A 130 -11.82 11.70 9.62
CA LYS A 130 -11.43 12.76 8.68
C LYS A 130 -10.28 13.57 9.26
N ASP A 131 -9.18 13.70 8.52
CA ASP A 131 -8.01 14.47 8.92
C ASP A 131 -7.41 15.22 7.73
N THR A 132 -6.85 16.41 7.97
CA THR A 132 -6.18 17.24 6.95
C THR A 132 -4.67 17.28 7.11
N SER A 133 -4.13 16.66 8.16
CA SER A 133 -2.71 16.70 8.48
C SER A 133 -1.90 15.58 7.83
N ILE A 134 -2.56 14.51 7.37
CA ILE A 134 -1.91 13.37 6.73
C ILE A 134 -2.33 13.17 5.26
N HIS A 135 -1.38 12.62 4.50
CA HIS A 135 -1.48 12.20 3.11
C HIS A 135 -1.18 10.70 2.98
N TYR A 136 -1.62 10.10 1.86
CA TYR A 136 -1.43 8.69 1.55
C TYR A 136 -1.94 7.78 2.68
N PRO A 137 -3.19 7.97 3.12
CA PRO A 137 -3.66 7.32 4.32
C PRO A 137 -3.79 5.81 4.09
N ARG A 138 -3.55 5.03 5.14
CA ARG A 138 -3.85 3.60 5.20
C ARG A 138 -4.59 3.27 6.48
N ILE A 139 -5.53 2.35 6.38
CA ILE A 139 -6.21 1.78 7.54
C ILE A 139 -5.54 0.47 7.98
N SER A 140 -5.49 0.20 9.29
CA SER A 140 -4.97 -1.05 9.83
C SER A 140 -5.88 -2.23 9.47
N PRO A 141 -5.36 -3.47 9.42
CA PRO A 141 -6.16 -4.66 9.13
C PRO A 141 -7.38 -4.84 10.05
N ASP A 142 -7.25 -4.50 11.33
CA ASP A 142 -8.35 -4.51 12.32
C ASP A 142 -9.27 -3.28 12.26
N GLY A 143 -9.02 -2.33 11.36
CA GLY A 143 -9.77 -1.10 11.22
C GLY A 143 -9.53 -0.05 12.32
N SER A 144 -8.76 -0.36 13.37
CA SER A 144 -8.66 0.50 14.57
C SER A 144 -7.81 1.76 14.38
N LYS A 145 -6.87 1.77 13.43
CA LYS A 145 -5.88 2.84 13.26
C LYS A 145 -5.84 3.36 11.83
N VAL A 146 -5.46 4.63 11.70
CA VAL A 146 -5.13 5.26 10.42
C VAL A 146 -3.69 5.74 10.48
N ILE A 147 -2.88 5.39 9.48
CA ILE A 147 -1.54 5.97 9.29
C ILE A 147 -1.54 6.89 8.08
N GLY A 148 -0.65 7.87 8.07
CA GLY A 148 -0.32 8.64 6.88
C GLY A 148 0.90 9.52 7.11
N LEU A 149 1.37 10.16 6.05
CA LEU A 149 2.51 11.07 6.10
C LEU A 149 2.06 12.51 6.23
N ARG A 150 2.70 13.27 7.11
CA ARG A 150 2.54 14.72 7.18
C ARG A 150 3.40 15.41 6.13
N PHE A 151 3.02 16.62 5.73
CA PHE A 151 3.85 17.46 4.85
C PHE A 151 5.25 17.75 5.40
N SER A 152 5.41 17.72 6.73
CA SER A 152 6.69 17.87 7.40
C SER A 152 7.54 16.58 7.42
N GLY A 153 7.06 15.49 6.80
CA GLY A 153 7.81 14.24 6.61
C GLY A 153 7.65 13.22 7.73
N GLU A 154 6.84 13.51 8.75
CA GLU A 154 6.56 12.56 9.84
C GLU A 154 5.50 11.53 9.42
N LEU A 155 5.70 10.30 9.86
CA LEU A 155 4.64 9.31 9.90
C LEU A 155 3.76 9.59 11.12
N ALA A 156 2.47 9.81 10.92
CA ALA A 156 1.49 10.01 11.98
C ALA A 156 0.50 8.85 12.02
N ILE A 157 0.11 8.47 13.23
CA ILE A 157 -0.76 7.33 13.51
C ILE A 157 -1.88 7.80 14.41
N PHE A 158 -3.11 7.58 13.98
CA PHE A 158 -4.31 8.00 14.67
C PHE A 158 -5.14 6.80 15.11
N ASP A 159 -5.82 6.95 16.24
CA ASP A 159 -6.93 6.10 16.62
C ASP A 159 -8.13 6.50 15.76
N ARG A 160 -8.64 5.57 14.95
CA ARG A 160 -9.72 5.87 13.99
C ARG A 160 -10.99 6.31 14.72
N THR A 161 -11.30 5.68 15.84
CA THR A 161 -12.57 5.87 16.55
C THR A 161 -12.66 7.22 17.25
N THR A 162 -11.57 7.66 17.87
CA THR A 162 -11.51 8.92 18.61
C THR A 162 -10.94 10.08 17.80
N GLY A 163 -10.27 9.79 16.68
CA GLY A 163 -9.53 10.77 15.89
C GLY A 163 -8.25 11.28 16.55
N ASN A 164 -7.86 10.71 17.70
CA ASN A 164 -6.69 11.17 18.44
C ASN A 164 -5.39 10.67 17.82
N LEU A 165 -4.37 11.52 17.80
CA LEU A 165 -3.01 11.12 17.45
C LEU A 165 -2.46 10.16 18.54
N ILE A 166 -2.16 8.92 18.15
CA ILE A 166 -1.52 7.91 19.01
C ILE A 166 -0.02 8.20 19.11
N THR A 167 0.63 8.38 17.96
CA THR A 167 2.06 8.66 17.90
C THR A 167 2.43 9.31 16.56
N GLN A 168 3.57 10.00 16.56
CA GLN A 168 4.22 10.50 15.35
C GLN A 168 5.70 10.13 15.39
N ILE A 169 6.28 9.90 14.21
CA ILE A 169 7.67 9.46 14.07
C ILE A 169 8.32 10.30 12.98
N ASN A 170 9.39 10.99 13.37
CA ASN A 170 10.22 11.75 12.45
C ASN A 170 11.00 10.77 11.58
N LEU A 171 10.65 10.67 10.30
CA LEU A 171 11.37 9.84 9.35
C LEU A 171 12.65 10.58 8.95
N ILE A 172 13.78 10.20 9.54
CA ILE A 172 15.08 10.81 9.22
C ILE A 172 15.35 10.65 7.72
N GLY A 173 15.45 11.78 7.00
CA GLY A 173 15.77 11.81 5.58
C GLY A 173 14.58 11.63 4.64
N ALA A 174 13.35 11.49 5.13
CA ALA A 174 12.18 11.53 4.26
C ALA A 174 11.96 12.96 3.77
N SER A 175 12.34 13.22 2.51
CA SER A 175 11.89 14.43 1.83
C SER A 175 10.38 14.33 1.61
N ALA A 176 9.64 15.39 1.96
CA ALA A 176 8.23 15.55 1.64
C ALA A 176 7.93 15.40 0.13
N LEU A 177 8.96 15.52 -0.72
CA LEU A 177 8.85 15.45 -2.17
C LEU A 177 8.87 14.02 -2.73
N CYS A 178 9.13 12.99 -1.90
CA CYS A 178 9.06 11.58 -2.31
C CYS A 178 8.42 10.74 -1.21
N PRO A 179 7.11 10.90 -1.01
CA PRO A 179 6.43 10.29 0.11
C PRO A 179 6.45 8.79 -0.08
N SER A 180 7.08 8.12 0.88
CA SER A 180 6.91 6.70 1.03
C SER A 180 5.49 6.40 1.42
N ARG A 181 4.72 5.74 0.54
CA ARG A 181 3.38 5.27 0.85
C ARG A 181 3.51 4.26 2.00
N PRO A 182 3.21 4.63 3.26
CA PRO A 182 3.39 3.70 4.36
C PRO A 182 2.30 2.63 4.23
N SER A 183 2.55 1.41 4.69
CA SER A 183 1.55 0.35 4.68
C SER A 183 1.64 -0.49 5.94
N PHE A 184 0.50 -0.98 6.40
CA PHE A 184 0.46 -1.89 7.53
C PHE A 184 0.93 -3.30 7.12
N VAL A 185 1.69 -3.94 8.02
CA VAL A 185 2.03 -5.36 7.96
C VAL A 185 1.50 -6.01 9.24
N GLY A 186 0.21 -6.33 9.25
CA GLY A 186 -0.53 -6.61 10.48
C GLY A 186 -0.91 -5.33 11.23
N ASN A 187 -1.39 -5.45 12.48
CA ASN A 187 -1.96 -4.31 13.22
C ASN A 187 -0.92 -3.37 13.85
N ASP A 188 0.27 -3.88 14.11
CA ASP A 188 1.29 -3.17 14.91
C ASP A 188 2.62 -3.00 14.16
N MET A 189 2.66 -3.30 12.86
CA MET A 189 3.84 -3.04 12.05
C MET A 189 3.51 -2.17 10.87
N VAL A 190 4.42 -1.27 10.54
CA VAL A 190 4.32 -0.41 9.36
C VAL A 190 5.58 -0.58 8.54
N VAL A 191 5.40 -0.86 7.25
CA VAL A 191 6.47 -0.77 6.27
C VAL A 191 6.42 0.60 5.61
N TYR A 192 7.58 1.22 5.46
CA TYR A 192 7.73 2.45 4.70
C TYR A 192 9.08 2.48 4.00
N ARG A 193 9.15 3.28 2.94
CA ARG A 193 10.37 3.50 2.15
C ARG A 193 11.10 4.74 2.66
N GLY A 194 12.42 4.75 2.66
CA GLY A 194 13.20 5.98 2.85
C GLY A 194 13.92 6.34 1.56
N TYR A 195 13.76 7.58 1.15
CA TYR A 195 14.39 8.13 -0.05
C TYR A 195 15.49 9.10 0.33
N SER A 196 16.54 9.22 -0.48
CA SER A 196 17.45 10.37 -0.39
C SER A 196 16.96 11.54 -1.25
N ALA A 197 17.65 12.68 -1.17
CA ALA A 197 17.52 13.73 -2.17
C ALA A 197 17.63 13.12 -3.60
N GLY A 198 16.74 13.54 -4.50
CA GLY A 198 16.66 13.02 -5.86
C GLY A 198 15.87 11.71 -6.02
N SER A 199 14.99 11.36 -5.07
CA SER A 199 14.02 10.26 -5.23
C SER A 199 14.61 8.86 -5.33
N ILE A 200 15.87 8.68 -4.89
CA ILE A 200 16.53 7.38 -4.90
C ILE A 200 16.14 6.62 -3.64
N LEU A 201 15.56 5.42 -3.81
CA LEU A 201 15.23 4.53 -2.71
C LEU A 201 16.54 4.16 -1.98
N LYS A 202 16.60 4.37 -0.66
CA LYS A 202 17.77 4.01 0.14
C LYS A 202 17.53 2.75 0.95
N ALA A 203 16.35 2.64 1.53
CA ALA A 203 16.00 1.53 2.38
C ALA A 203 14.49 1.31 2.46
N ILE A 204 14.13 0.07 2.79
CA ILE A 204 12.81 -0.31 3.24
C ILE A 204 12.91 -0.52 4.75
N TYR A 205 12.06 0.17 5.48
CA TYR A 205 12.00 0.14 6.93
C TYR A 205 10.75 -0.62 7.38
N LEU A 206 10.89 -1.34 8.48
CA LEU A 206 9.81 -1.99 9.20
C LEU A 206 9.79 -1.42 10.62
N LEU A 207 8.75 -0.66 10.91
CA LEU A 207 8.51 -0.05 12.21
C LEU A 207 7.55 -0.91 13.01
N ASN A 208 7.92 -1.23 14.25
CA ASN A 208 7.02 -1.84 15.23
C ASN A 208 6.39 -0.74 16.10
N LEU A 209 5.06 -0.66 16.12
CA LEU A 209 4.30 0.38 16.80
C LEU A 209 4.30 0.23 18.32
N ASN A 210 4.44 -1.00 18.83
CA ASN A 210 4.39 -1.28 20.27
C ASN A 210 5.63 -0.78 21.00
N ASN A 211 6.81 -0.86 20.36
CA ASN A 211 8.08 -0.43 20.95
C ASN A 211 8.76 0.73 20.20
N LYS A 212 8.14 1.23 19.11
CA LYS A 212 8.67 2.29 18.25
C LYS A 212 10.06 1.97 17.68
N HIS A 213 10.41 0.69 17.57
CA HIS A 213 11.68 0.24 17.04
C HIS A 213 11.59 0.06 15.53
N THR A 214 12.59 0.58 14.82
CA THR A 214 12.67 0.49 13.37
C THR A 214 13.76 -0.48 12.96
N HIS A 215 13.39 -1.47 12.15
CA HIS A 215 14.31 -2.38 11.48
C HIS A 215 14.49 -1.97 10.03
N ILE A 216 15.71 -2.12 9.50
CA ILE A 216 15.97 -1.98 8.07
C ILE A 216 15.79 -3.37 7.44
N LEU A 217 14.79 -3.52 6.57
CA LEU A 217 14.52 -4.79 5.88
C LEU A 217 15.44 -4.98 4.68
N ALA A 218 15.64 -3.90 3.93
CA ALA A 218 16.49 -3.89 2.75
C ALA A 218 17.17 -2.53 2.67
N LYS A 219 18.43 -2.52 2.25
CA LYS A 219 19.18 -1.32 1.92
C LYS A 219 19.66 -1.47 0.48
N GLU A 220 19.37 -0.51 -0.36
CA GLU A 220 19.88 -0.53 -1.72
C GLU A 220 21.38 -0.18 -1.68
N PHE A 221 22.22 -1.14 -2.08
CA PHE A 221 23.64 -0.90 -2.36
C PHE A 221 23.77 -0.50 -3.83
N VAL A 222 23.32 0.70 -4.20
CA VAL A 222 23.58 1.18 -5.57
C VAL A 222 24.99 1.75 -5.61
N THR A 223 25.95 0.92 -6.05
CA THR A 223 27.19 1.40 -6.68
C THR A 223 26.87 1.66 -8.15
N PHE A 224 26.75 2.92 -8.54
CA PHE A 224 26.82 3.29 -9.96
C PHE A 224 28.29 3.13 -10.40
N ASN A 225 28.56 2.23 -11.34
CA ASN A 225 29.82 2.21 -12.09
C ASN A 225 29.75 3.20 -13.25
#